data_AF-S3L1S3-F1
#
_entry.id   AF-S3L1S3-F1
#
_cell.length_a   1.000
_cell.length_b   1.000
_cell.length_c   1.000
_cell.angle_alpha   90.00
_cell.angle_beta   90.00
_cell.angle_gamma   90.00
#
_symmetry.space_group_name_H-M   'P 1'
#
loop_
_entity.id
_entity.type
_entity.pdbx_description
1 polymer ?
#
loop_
_entity_poly.entity_id
_entity_poly.type
_entity_poly.pdbx_seq_one_letter_code
_entity_poly.pdbx_strand_id
1 'polypeptide(L)'
;MKKNRPALSFYRSAPFFIFLFFSSALFAQNAKSMQHAHPYRGTRTGNTDALFYVTKIESEKEENAYIEIEIKFNIPADPRTLQKHSIFINEKPLSQDSRIFFNKAGNKIKIFIRADKDNRIGMPLQIDLPDAKSFNNIPIYRSRFTDMKIGTEYGFVFSDEYIRFEDD
;
A
#
# COMPACT_ATOMS: atom_id res chain seq x y z
N MET A 1 -40.08 -63.28 -53.00
CA MET A 1 -41.16 -63.68 -52.06
C MET A 1 -40.66 -64.82 -51.19
N LYS A 2 -40.78 -64.69 -49.85
CA LYS A 2 -40.22 -65.57 -48.78
C LYS A 2 -38.67 -65.55 -48.72
N LYS A 3 -37.99 -65.54 -47.57
CA LYS A 3 -38.37 -65.75 -46.17
C LYS A 3 -37.18 -65.28 -45.29
N ASN A 4 -37.53 -64.88 -44.08
CA ASN A 4 -36.79 -65.12 -42.82
C ASN A 4 -35.49 -64.35 -42.51
N ARG A 5 -35.61 -63.62 -41.39
CA ARG A 5 -34.55 -63.00 -40.58
C ARG A 5 -33.40 -63.97 -40.29
N PRO A 6 -32.22 -63.40 -40.02
CA PRO A 6 -31.50 -63.77 -38.81
C PRO A 6 -31.33 -62.58 -37.87
N ALA A 7 -31.35 -62.90 -36.58
CA ALA A 7 -31.04 -62.02 -35.48
C ALA A 7 -29.67 -61.38 -35.66
N LEU A 8 -29.57 -60.06 -35.45
CA LEU A 8 -28.30 -59.39 -35.23
C LEU A 8 -28.16 -59.09 -33.73
N SER A 9 -27.24 -59.85 -33.16
CA SER A 9 -26.51 -59.64 -31.93
C SER A 9 -25.93 -58.23 -31.78
N PHE A 10 -25.86 -57.79 -30.53
CA PHE A 10 -24.85 -56.87 -29.96
C PHE A 10 -24.66 -55.51 -30.63
N TYR A 11 -25.00 -54.44 -29.91
CA TYR A 11 -24.04 -53.38 -29.60
C TYR A 11 -24.30 -52.84 -28.19
N ARG A 12 -23.38 -53.19 -27.27
CA ARG A 12 -23.03 -52.36 -26.12
C ARG A 12 -22.68 -50.97 -26.65
N SER A 13 -23.46 -49.95 -26.34
CA SER A 13 -23.01 -48.56 -26.49
C SER A 13 -23.79 -47.66 -25.55
N ALA A 14 -23.32 -47.59 -24.30
CA ALA A 14 -23.52 -46.42 -23.47
C ALA A 14 -22.38 -46.27 -22.45
N PRO A 15 -21.14 -45.89 -22.84
CA PRO A 15 -20.25 -45.19 -21.94
C PRO A 15 -20.32 -43.69 -22.26
N PHE A 16 -21.51 -43.08 -22.15
CA PHE A 16 -21.67 -41.62 -22.28
C PHE A 16 -21.84 -40.90 -20.94
N PHE A 17 -21.48 -41.55 -19.83
CA PHE A 17 -21.57 -40.97 -18.48
C PHE A 17 -20.30 -41.18 -17.63
N ILE A 18 -19.12 -41.19 -18.25
CA ILE A 18 -17.84 -41.17 -17.50
C ILE A 18 -16.93 -40.04 -18.03
N PHE A 19 -17.50 -38.86 -18.27
CA PHE A 19 -16.72 -37.65 -18.52
C PHE A 19 -17.14 -36.45 -17.66
N LEU A 20 -18.02 -36.67 -16.65
CA LEU A 20 -18.55 -35.60 -15.80
C LEU A 20 -18.25 -35.78 -14.30
N PHE A 21 -17.24 -36.59 -13.94
CA PHE A 21 -16.78 -36.70 -12.55
C PHE A 21 -15.29 -36.41 -12.33
N PHE A 22 -14.55 -35.98 -13.37
CA PHE A 22 -13.12 -35.62 -13.23
C PHE A 22 -12.83 -34.11 -13.29
N SER A 23 -13.83 -33.24 -13.42
CA SER A 23 -13.61 -31.79 -13.54
C SER A 23 -13.91 -30.98 -12.27
N SER A 24 -14.36 -31.59 -11.17
CA SER A 24 -14.60 -30.89 -9.90
C SER A 24 -13.42 -30.96 -8.90
N ALA A 25 -12.34 -31.68 -9.22
CA ALA A 25 -11.16 -31.81 -8.34
C ALA A 25 -10.05 -30.76 -8.59
N LEU A 26 -10.23 -29.83 -9.54
CA LEU A 26 -9.19 -28.87 -9.96
C LEU A 26 -9.52 -27.38 -9.74
N PHE A 27 -10.53 -27.08 -8.92
CA PHE A 27 -10.76 -25.74 -8.38
C PHE A 27 -10.57 -25.67 -6.84
N ALA A 28 -9.73 -26.55 -6.30
CA ALA A 28 -9.35 -26.55 -4.88
C ALA A 28 -7.87 -26.21 -4.67
N GLN A 29 -7.27 -25.38 -5.52
CA GLN A 29 -5.94 -24.80 -5.27
C GLN A 29 -5.86 -23.38 -5.82
N ASN A 30 -6.38 -22.42 -5.06
CA ASN A 30 -5.77 -21.09 -4.88
C ASN A 30 -6.56 -20.22 -3.89
N ALA A 31 -7.18 -20.82 -2.86
CA ALA A 31 -7.29 -20.13 -1.59
C ALA A 31 -5.89 -20.18 -0.95
N LYS A 32 -4.93 -19.43 -1.53
CA LYS A 32 -3.75 -19.02 -0.77
C LYS A 32 -4.31 -18.36 0.45
N SER A 33 -4.02 -18.97 1.60
CA SER A 33 -4.35 -18.48 2.91
C SER A 33 -4.32 -16.95 2.90
N MET A 34 -5.44 -16.33 3.27
CA MET A 34 -5.40 -15.08 4.03
C MET A 34 -4.46 -15.37 5.20
N GLN A 35 -3.16 -15.24 4.98
CA GLN A 35 -2.22 -15.06 6.06
C GLN A 35 -2.76 -13.85 6.78
N HIS A 36 -3.26 -14.09 7.98
CA HIS A 36 -3.65 -13.08 8.93
C HIS A 36 -2.73 -11.87 8.75
N ALA A 37 -3.29 -10.78 8.23
CA ALA A 37 -2.62 -9.49 8.30
C ALA A 37 -2.54 -9.19 9.79
N HIS A 38 -1.46 -9.64 10.41
CA HIS A 38 -1.23 -9.41 11.82
C HIS A 38 -1.20 -7.90 11.99
N PRO A 39 -2.04 -7.33 12.88
CA PRO A 39 -1.97 -5.91 13.17
C PRO A 39 -0.53 -5.59 13.57
N TYR A 40 0.06 -4.61 12.90
CA TYR A 40 1.44 -4.22 13.15
C TYR A 40 1.60 -3.87 14.64
N ARG A 41 2.34 -4.72 15.37
CA ARG A 41 2.83 -4.42 16.72
C ARG A 41 4.20 -3.79 16.54
N GLY A 42 4.24 -2.47 16.40
CA GLY A 42 5.49 -1.74 16.22
C GLY A 42 6.53 -2.09 17.27
N THR A 43 7.80 -2.09 16.86
CA THR A 43 8.94 -2.27 17.77
C THR A 43 9.12 -0.98 18.55
N ARG A 44 8.91 -1.02 19.88
CA ARG A 44 9.17 0.13 20.77
C ARG A 44 10.67 0.30 20.92
N THR A 45 11.25 1.32 20.31
CA THR A 45 12.63 1.74 20.60
C THR A 45 12.60 2.57 21.89
N GLY A 46 13.41 2.21 22.88
CA GLY A 46 13.37 2.80 24.22
C GLY A 46 13.96 4.22 24.36
N ASN A 47 14.17 4.94 23.26
CA ASN A 47 14.77 6.28 23.31
C ASN A 47 13.67 7.35 23.20
N THR A 48 13.29 7.94 24.33
CA THR A 48 12.25 8.97 24.46
C THR A 48 12.68 10.36 23.99
N ASP A 49 14.00 10.58 23.82
CA ASP A 49 14.56 11.88 23.39
C ASP A 49 14.78 11.95 21.87
N ALA A 50 14.32 10.93 21.13
CA ALA A 50 14.46 10.90 19.68
C ALA A 50 13.46 11.84 18.99
N LEU A 51 13.94 12.71 18.09
CA LEU A 51 13.06 13.45 17.18
C LEU A 51 12.38 12.49 16.20
N PHE A 52 11.11 12.73 15.87
CA PHE A 52 10.40 12.02 14.80
C PHE A 52 10.25 12.93 13.58
N TYR A 53 10.83 12.57 12.45
CA TYR A 53 10.81 13.40 11.24
C TYR A 53 10.83 12.58 9.95
N VAL A 54 10.41 13.22 8.87
CA VAL A 54 10.51 12.67 7.51
C VAL A 54 11.94 12.82 7.02
N THR A 55 12.58 11.71 6.69
CA THR A 55 13.94 11.71 6.11
C THR A 55 13.90 11.95 4.61
N LYS A 56 12.86 11.44 3.94
CA LYS A 56 12.76 11.46 2.49
C LYS A 56 11.33 11.33 2.02
N ILE A 57 11.00 12.01 0.94
CA ILE A 57 9.76 11.78 0.20
C ILE A 57 10.10 11.63 -1.28
N GLU A 58 9.55 10.60 -1.90
CA GLU A 58 9.67 10.33 -3.33
C GLU A 58 8.26 10.30 -3.91
N SER A 59 8.11 10.75 -5.15
CA SER A 59 6.83 10.64 -5.87
C SER A 59 7.06 10.23 -7.31
N GLU A 60 6.23 9.31 -7.79
CA GLU A 60 6.31 8.79 -9.14
C GLU A 60 4.90 8.61 -9.71
N LYS A 61 4.77 8.81 -11.02
CA LYS A 61 3.53 8.48 -11.72
C LYS A 61 3.55 7.01 -12.10
N GLU A 62 2.53 6.28 -11.67
CA GLU A 62 2.33 4.89 -12.08
C GLU A 62 1.41 4.78 -13.30
N GLU A 63 1.35 3.56 -13.85
CA GLU A 63 0.37 3.17 -14.85
C GLU A 63 -1.07 3.35 -14.32
N ASN A 64 -2.05 3.50 -15.22
CA ASN A 64 -3.47 3.66 -14.89
C ASN A 64 -3.85 4.94 -14.12
N ALA A 65 -3.08 6.02 -14.30
CA ALA A 65 -3.37 7.34 -13.73
C ALA A 65 -3.37 7.37 -12.19
N TYR A 66 -2.47 6.62 -11.57
CA TYR A 66 -2.14 6.76 -10.16
C TYR A 66 -0.80 7.48 -9.97
N ILE A 67 -0.65 8.11 -8.82
CA ILE A 67 0.59 8.67 -8.33
C ILE A 67 0.93 7.90 -7.07
N GLU A 68 2.13 7.33 -7.04
CA GLU A 68 2.74 6.78 -5.85
C GLU A 68 3.52 7.88 -5.13
N ILE A 69 3.30 8.00 -3.83
CA ILE A 69 4.05 8.86 -2.93
C ILE A 69 4.65 7.97 -1.85
N GLU A 70 5.98 7.90 -1.77
CA GLU A 70 6.70 7.19 -0.73
C GLU A 70 7.23 8.18 0.30
N ILE A 71 6.90 8.01 1.57
CA ILE A 71 7.38 8.84 2.69
C ILE A 71 8.19 7.95 3.63
N LYS A 72 9.44 8.33 3.90
CA LYS A 72 10.35 7.66 4.84
C LYS A 72 10.52 8.48 6.10
N PHE A 73 10.52 7.80 7.23
CA PHE A 73 10.73 8.37 8.55
C PHE A 73 12.03 7.85 9.16
N ASN A 74 12.61 8.61 10.09
CA ASN A 74 13.81 8.18 10.81
C ASN A 74 13.54 7.05 11.82
N ILE A 75 12.34 7.01 12.40
CA ILE A 75 11.85 5.97 13.33
C ILE A 75 10.44 5.48 12.93
N PRO A 76 9.95 4.34 13.44
CA PRO A 76 8.63 3.82 13.09
C PRO A 76 7.48 4.77 13.44
N ALA A 77 6.61 5.06 12.47
CA ALA A 77 5.43 5.90 12.61
C ALA A 77 4.22 5.09 13.11
N ASP A 78 3.36 5.65 13.97
CA ASP A 78 2.10 5.01 14.39
C ASP A 78 1.06 5.07 13.25
N PRO A 79 0.66 3.93 12.65
CA PRO A 79 -0.31 3.87 11.56
C PRO A 79 -1.68 4.43 11.94
N ARG A 80 -2.00 4.49 13.24
CA ARG A 80 -3.27 5.07 13.71
C ARG A 80 -3.33 6.57 13.49
N THR A 81 -2.18 7.23 13.40
CA THR A 81 -2.07 8.68 13.16
C THR A 81 -1.90 9.04 11.68
N LEU A 82 -1.69 8.02 10.83
CA LEU A 82 -1.46 8.14 9.39
C LEU A 82 -2.57 7.43 8.62
N GLN A 83 -3.80 7.85 8.87
CA GLN A 83 -5.00 7.34 8.21
C GLN A 83 -5.46 8.30 7.11
N LYS A 84 -6.38 7.88 6.25
CA LYS A 84 -6.84 8.68 5.10
C LYS A 84 -7.35 10.07 5.47
N HIS A 85 -8.00 10.20 6.62
CA HIS A 85 -8.56 11.46 7.11
C HIS A 85 -7.52 12.39 7.77
N SER A 86 -6.34 11.87 8.12
CA SER A 86 -5.28 12.61 8.83
C SER A 86 -4.09 12.97 7.94
N ILE A 87 -4.10 12.54 6.67
CA ILE A 87 -3.11 12.89 5.66
C ILE A 87 -3.78 13.77 4.61
N PHE A 88 -3.18 14.91 4.33
CA PHE A 88 -3.69 15.85 3.33
C PHE A 88 -2.70 15.99 2.19
N ILE A 89 -3.22 15.91 0.97
CA ILE A 89 -2.50 16.18 -0.27
C ILE A 89 -3.16 17.39 -0.91
N ASN A 90 -2.39 18.45 -1.16
CA ASN A 90 -2.91 19.70 -1.72
C ASN A 90 -4.15 20.21 -0.95
N GLU A 91 -4.02 20.25 0.39
CA GLU A 91 -5.06 20.71 1.34
C GLU A 91 -6.33 19.85 1.41
N LYS A 92 -6.38 18.74 0.67
CA LYS A 92 -7.51 17.81 0.67
C LYS A 92 -7.14 16.51 1.39
N PRO A 93 -8.01 15.97 2.26
CA PRO A 93 -7.77 14.66 2.84
C PRO A 93 -7.72 13.59 1.74
N LEU A 94 -7.04 12.48 2.00
CA LEU A 94 -6.97 11.39 1.03
C LEU A 94 -8.36 10.85 0.68
N SER A 95 -8.58 10.66 -0.62
CA SER A 95 -9.83 10.16 -1.17
C SER A 95 -10.11 8.71 -0.73
N GLN A 96 -11.37 8.27 -0.84
CA GLN A 96 -11.74 6.90 -0.45
C GLN A 96 -11.05 5.82 -1.29
N ASP A 97 -10.77 6.10 -2.56
CA ASP A 97 -10.06 5.21 -3.48
C ASP A 97 -8.54 5.20 -3.27
N SER A 98 -8.00 6.13 -2.47
CA SER A 98 -6.58 6.14 -2.11
C SER A 98 -6.20 4.90 -1.29
N ARG A 99 -4.94 4.48 -1.36
CA ARG A 99 -4.41 3.34 -0.58
C ARG A 99 -3.17 3.74 0.19
N ILE A 100 -3.01 3.22 1.39
CA ILE A 100 -1.85 3.48 2.25
C ILE A 100 -1.28 2.12 2.65
N PHE A 101 0.02 1.92 2.44
CA PHE A 101 0.74 0.72 2.82
C PHE A 101 1.94 1.07 3.68
N PHE A 102 2.11 0.35 4.79
CA PHE A 102 3.26 0.47 5.66
C PHE A 102 4.24 -0.66 5.34
N ASN A 103 5.54 -0.37 5.34
CA ASN A 103 6.53 -1.44 5.34
C ASN A 103 6.53 -2.18 6.69
N LYS A 104 7.16 -3.36 6.74
CA LYS A 104 7.25 -4.17 7.96
C LYS A 104 7.93 -3.46 9.13
N ALA A 105 8.85 -2.54 8.85
CA ALA A 105 9.56 -1.77 9.88
C ALA A 105 8.77 -0.56 10.39
N GLY A 106 7.65 -0.19 9.76
CA GLY A 106 6.81 0.94 10.14
C GLY A 106 7.42 2.33 9.88
N ASN A 107 8.63 2.40 9.31
CA ASN A 107 9.35 3.65 9.05
C ASN A 107 9.20 4.13 7.60
N LYS A 108 8.35 3.49 6.81
CA LYS A 108 8.05 3.89 5.44
C LYS A 108 6.57 3.66 5.16
N ILE A 109 5.94 4.64 4.52
CA ILE A 109 4.60 4.50 3.95
C ILE A 109 4.63 4.73 2.45
N LYS A 110 3.80 3.98 1.72
CA LYS A 110 3.48 4.20 0.31
C LYS A 110 2.01 4.61 0.22
N ILE A 111 1.74 5.73 -0.43
CA ILE A 111 0.40 6.27 -0.64
C ILE A 111 0.14 6.28 -2.13
N PHE A 112 -0.96 5.65 -2.54
CA PHE A 112 -1.43 5.67 -3.92
C PHE A 112 -2.65 6.57 -4.00
N ILE A 113 -2.56 7.62 -4.81
CA ILE A 113 -3.65 8.56 -5.09
C ILE A 113 -3.94 8.57 -6.59
N ARG A 114 -5.18 8.90 -6.95
CA ARG A 114 -5.55 9.06 -8.36
C ARG A 114 -5.03 10.41 -8.88
N ALA A 115 -4.41 10.40 -10.06
CA ALA A 115 -4.05 11.62 -10.75
C ALA A 115 -5.32 12.35 -11.21
N ASP A 116 -5.44 13.62 -10.87
CA ASP A 116 -6.58 14.46 -11.21
C ASP A 116 -6.12 15.78 -11.85
N LYS A 117 -6.87 16.87 -11.71
CA LYS A 117 -6.44 18.19 -12.21
C LYS A 117 -5.39 18.84 -11.31
N ASP A 118 -5.39 18.51 -10.02
CA ASP A 118 -4.58 19.13 -8.99
C ASP A 118 -3.30 18.32 -8.72
N ASN A 119 -3.31 17.03 -9.07
CA ASN A 119 -2.22 16.09 -8.86
C ASN A 119 -1.69 15.60 -10.22
N ARG A 120 -0.87 16.41 -10.91
CA ARG A 120 -0.24 16.08 -12.20
C ARG A 120 1.26 16.25 -12.15
N ILE A 121 1.98 15.49 -13.00
CA ILE A 121 3.43 15.64 -13.16
C ILE A 121 3.80 17.12 -13.37
N GLY A 122 4.83 17.57 -12.66
CA GLY A 122 5.33 18.94 -12.73
C GLY A 122 4.52 19.97 -11.93
N MET A 123 3.34 19.61 -11.41
CA MET A 123 2.62 20.46 -10.47
C MET A 123 3.25 20.39 -9.07
N PRO A 124 3.16 21.48 -8.29
CA PRO A 124 3.50 21.46 -6.88
C PRO A 124 2.67 20.40 -6.16
N LEU A 125 3.33 19.66 -5.28
CA LEU A 125 2.71 18.67 -4.41
C LEU A 125 2.91 19.14 -2.98
N GLN A 126 1.81 19.45 -2.30
CA GLN A 126 1.82 19.74 -0.87
C GLN A 126 1.36 18.51 -0.10
N ILE A 127 2.10 18.16 0.93
CA ILE A 127 1.77 17.06 1.83
C ILE A 127 1.73 17.59 3.26
N ASP A 128 0.60 17.42 3.93
CA ASP A 128 0.44 17.74 5.35
C ASP A 128 0.14 16.47 6.16
N LEU A 129 0.89 16.28 7.25
CA LEU A 129 0.81 15.18 8.21
C LEU A 129 0.56 15.72 9.64
N PRO A 130 -0.53 16.48 9.88
CA PRO A 130 -0.72 17.29 11.09
C PRO A 130 -0.68 16.46 12.38
N ASP A 131 -1.28 15.27 12.37
CA ASP A 131 -1.44 14.44 13.56
C ASP A 131 -0.39 13.32 13.66
N ALA A 132 0.59 13.28 12.75
CA ALA A 132 1.51 12.16 12.66
C ALA A 132 2.39 12.03 13.91
N LYS A 133 2.47 10.80 14.44
CA LYS A 133 3.31 10.46 15.59
C LYS A 133 4.11 9.19 15.33
N SER A 134 5.21 9.04 16.05
CA SER A 134 5.92 7.77 16.15
C SER A 134 5.14 6.74 16.99
N PHE A 135 5.55 5.47 16.93
CA PHE A 135 5.02 4.42 17.82
C PHE A 135 5.19 4.71 19.32
N ASN A 136 6.14 5.58 19.65
CA ASN A 136 6.41 6.03 21.01
C ASN A 136 5.65 7.33 21.35
N ASN A 137 4.64 7.70 20.55
CA ASN A 137 3.80 8.89 20.74
C ASN A 137 4.58 10.22 20.63
N ILE A 138 5.70 10.23 19.90
CA ILE A 138 6.50 11.43 19.64
C ILE A 138 5.89 12.14 18.41
N PRO A 139 5.48 13.42 18.48
CA PRO A 139 4.90 14.14 17.36
C PRO A 139 5.94 14.42 16.27
N ILE A 140 5.47 14.55 15.03
CA ILE A 140 6.34 14.86 13.90
C ILE A 140 6.93 16.28 14.04
N TYR A 141 8.23 16.42 13.81
CA TYR A 141 8.94 17.68 13.94
C TYR A 141 8.47 18.74 12.91
N ARG A 142 8.30 18.31 11.65
CA ARG A 142 7.74 19.13 10.57
C ARG A 142 6.63 18.33 9.89
N SER A 143 5.42 18.88 9.88
CA SER A 143 4.23 18.22 9.35
C SER A 143 3.86 18.66 7.93
N ARG A 144 4.31 19.83 7.46
CA ARG A 144 3.97 20.42 6.16
C ARG A 144 5.17 20.45 5.20
N PHE A 145 4.96 19.91 4.00
CA PHE A 145 5.93 19.83 2.90
C PHE A 145 5.34 20.44 1.64
N THR A 146 5.84 21.59 1.19
CA THR A 146 5.28 22.39 0.08
C THR A 146 6.18 22.43 -1.15
N ASP A 147 7.47 22.18 -0.99
CA ASP A 147 8.48 22.47 -2.01
C ASP A 147 8.70 21.26 -2.94
N MET A 148 7.68 20.43 -3.11
CA MET A 148 7.77 19.15 -3.82
C MET A 148 7.13 19.25 -5.21
N LYS A 149 7.65 18.44 -6.14
CA LYS A 149 7.03 18.23 -7.45
C LYS A 149 6.85 16.74 -7.69
N ILE A 150 5.75 16.38 -8.36
CA ILE A 150 5.53 14.98 -8.77
C ILE A 150 6.64 14.55 -9.73
N GLY A 151 7.27 13.40 -9.46
CA GLY A 151 8.40 12.87 -10.23
C GLY A 151 9.76 13.33 -9.70
N THR A 152 9.82 13.93 -8.51
CA THR A 152 11.07 14.37 -7.88
C THR A 152 11.27 13.73 -6.51
N GLU A 153 12.51 13.77 -6.06
CA GLU A 153 12.95 13.36 -4.74
C GLU A 153 13.14 14.58 -3.85
N TYR A 154 12.64 14.51 -2.62
CA TYR A 154 12.89 15.47 -1.56
C TYR A 154 13.65 14.79 -0.42
N GLY A 155 14.87 15.25 -0.17
CA GLY A 155 15.67 14.86 0.98
C GLY A 155 15.58 15.92 2.06
N PHE A 156 15.33 15.50 3.30
CA PHE A 156 15.42 16.39 4.45
C PHE A 156 16.87 16.39 4.97
N VAL A 157 17.47 17.57 5.05
CA VAL A 157 18.81 17.79 5.63
C VAL A 157 18.65 18.77 6.78
N PHE A 158 19.12 18.40 7.97
CA PHE A 158 19.28 19.37 9.06
C PHE A 158 20.43 20.31 8.67
N SER A 159 20.18 21.62 8.65
CA SER A 159 21.27 22.58 8.59
C SER A 159 21.98 22.59 9.95
N ASP A 160 23.31 22.54 9.94
CA ASP A 160 24.16 22.51 11.15
C ASP A 160 24.06 23.79 12.02
N GLU A 161 23.24 24.78 11.63
CA GLU A 161 23.08 26.05 12.35
C GLU A 161 22.30 25.94 13.68
N TYR A 162 21.69 24.79 14.00
CA TYR A 162 20.93 24.61 15.24
C TYR A 162 21.69 23.87 16.36
N ILE A 163 22.95 23.46 16.14
CA ILE A 163 23.80 22.87 17.19
C ILE A 163 24.62 23.99 17.85
N ARG A 164 23.93 24.99 18.41
CA ARG A 164 24.47 25.91 19.42
C ARG A 164 23.37 26.22 20.42
N PHE A 165 22.94 25.20 21.14
CA PHE A 165 22.29 25.44 22.42
C PHE A 165 23.40 25.40 23.48
N GLU A 166 23.86 26.61 23.82
CA GLU A 166 24.32 27.03 25.14
C GLU A 166 25.07 25.99 25.98
N ASP A 167 26.39 25.89 25.76
CA ASP A 167 27.32 25.71 26.87
C ASP A 167 27.56 27.11 27.47
N ASP A 168 26.79 27.50 28.49
CA ASP A 168 27.12 28.56 29.45
C ASP A 168 26.57 28.21 30.84
#